data_AF-A0A0D8ZV83-F1
#
_entry.id   AF-A0A0D8ZV83-F1
#
_cell.length_a   1.000
_cell.length_b   1.000
_cell.length_c   1.000
_cell.angle_alpha   90.00
_cell.angle_beta   90.00
_cell.angle_gamma   90.00
#
_symmetry.space_group_name_H-M   'P 1'
#
loop_
_entity.id
_entity.type
_entity.pdbx_description
1 polymer ?
#
loop_
_entity_poly.entity_id
_entity_poly.type
_entity_poly.pdbx_seq_one_letter_code
_entity_poly.pdbx_strand_id
1 'polypeptide(L)'
;MHTKKLLLFTNIIEYSLFLALAMKLVWRFEPVKVEFHLDNGYTKIVFQRLVSLEMLDGDWFTDIPTIWIPLNLRQIGSVFLLSWQSSYAPGNIADVFAAYSNLPVVELKCDDFW
;
A
#
# COMPACT_ATOMS: atom_id res chain seq x y z
N MET A 1 24.86 -42.35 31.18
CA MET A 1 25.54 -41.08 30.80
C MET A 1 25.15 -40.80 29.36
N HIS A 2 24.38 -39.74 29.10
CA HIS A 2 23.66 -39.31 27.87
C HIS A 2 22.21 -39.01 28.30
N THR A 3 21.56 -37.85 28.10
CA THR A 3 21.81 -36.71 27.21
C THR A 3 21.06 -35.50 27.80
N LYS A 4 21.75 -34.42 28.20
CA LYS A 4 21.11 -33.11 28.43
C LYS A 4 21.48 -32.20 27.27
N LYS A 5 20.71 -32.25 26.19
CA LYS A 5 20.84 -31.30 25.08
C LYS A 5 19.56 -31.27 24.24
N LEU A 6 18.44 -30.85 24.83
CA LEU A 6 17.22 -30.60 24.04
C LEU A 6 16.24 -29.65 24.74
N LEU A 7 16.71 -28.51 25.25
CA LEU A 7 15.84 -27.44 25.76
C LEU A 7 16.45 -26.11 25.36
N LEU A 8 16.33 -25.74 24.09
CA LEU A 8 16.62 -24.37 23.62
C LEU A 8 16.08 -24.07 22.21
N PHE A 9 15.56 -25.06 21.46
CA PHE A 9 15.09 -24.84 20.08
C PHE A 9 13.57 -24.66 19.92
N THR A 10 12.77 -24.86 20.96
CA THR A 10 11.29 -24.77 20.85
C THR A 10 10.74 -23.37 21.07
N ASN A 11 11.48 -22.47 21.72
CA ASN A 11 10.95 -21.14 22.08
C ASN A 11 11.06 -20.08 20.97
N ILE A 12 11.92 -20.27 19.96
CA ILE A 12 12.13 -19.24 18.91
C ILE A 12 11.11 -19.38 17.76
N ILE A 13 10.66 -20.61 17.49
CA ILE A 13 9.75 -20.91 16.37
C ILE A 13 8.32 -20.47 16.69
N GLU A 14 7.85 -20.66 17.92
CA GLU A 14 6.50 -20.26 18.32
C GLU A 14 6.32 -18.73 18.37
N TYR A 15 7.32 -17.97 18.82
CA TYR A 15 7.25 -16.50 18.77
C TYR A 15 7.24 -15.96 17.33
N SER A 16 7.97 -16.59 16.42
CA SER A 16 7.99 -16.21 15.00
C SER A 16 6.65 -16.52 14.31
N LEU A 17 6.00 -17.62 14.67
CA LEU A 17 4.67 -17.97 14.17
C LEU A 17 3.58 -17.08 14.79
N PHE A 18 3.71 -16.65 16.04
CA PHE A 18 2.78 -15.73 16.71
C PHE A 18 2.89 -14.29 16.20
N LEU A 19 4.09 -13.81 15.85
CA LEU A 19 4.26 -12.53 15.14
C LEU A 19 3.68 -12.61 13.73
N ALA A 20 3.82 -13.74 13.04
CA ALA A 20 3.25 -13.96 11.71
C ALA A 20 1.71 -14.09 11.72
N LEU A 21 1.08 -14.36 12.88
CA LEU A 21 -0.36 -14.63 13.00
C LEU A 21 -1.21 -13.43 13.46
N ALA A 22 -0.66 -12.24 13.73
CA ALA A 22 -1.44 -11.15 14.34
C ALA A 22 -1.39 -9.78 13.62
N MET A 23 -0.84 -9.68 12.40
CA MET A 23 -1.02 -8.49 11.58
C MET A 23 -2.13 -8.73 10.56
N LYS A 24 -3.38 -8.49 10.98
CA LYS A 24 -4.53 -8.52 10.07
C LYS A 24 -4.35 -7.45 9.00
N LEU A 25 -4.03 -7.88 7.79
CA LEU A 25 -4.02 -7.00 6.63
C LEU A 25 -5.45 -6.54 6.33
N VAL A 26 -5.59 -5.25 6.08
CA VAL A 26 -6.82 -4.64 5.60
C VAL A 26 -6.57 -3.99 4.25
N TRP A 27 -7.58 -4.03 3.40
CA TRP A 27 -7.55 -3.30 2.14
C TRP A 27 -7.62 -1.80 2.41
N ARG A 28 -6.74 -1.05 1.76
CA ARG A 28 -6.75 0.41 1.71
C ARG A 28 -7.08 0.88 0.31
N PHE A 29 -7.65 2.07 0.27
CA PHE A 29 -7.99 2.78 -0.95
C PHE A 29 -7.62 4.24 -0.79
N GLU A 30 -6.92 4.82 -1.75
CA GLU A 30 -6.71 6.26 -1.82
C GLU A 30 -6.88 6.77 -3.25
N PRO A 31 -7.61 7.87 -3.48
CA PRO A 31 -7.69 8.51 -4.78
C PRO A 31 -6.36 9.20 -5.04
N VAL A 32 -5.76 8.85 -6.18
CA VAL A 32 -4.45 9.37 -6.58
C VAL A 32 -4.52 9.98 -7.97
N LYS A 33 -3.64 10.94 -8.23
CA LYS A 33 -3.46 11.59 -9.53
C LYS A 33 -2.10 11.24 -10.10
N VAL A 34 -2.01 10.92 -11.38
CA VAL A 34 -0.73 10.86 -12.10
C VAL A 34 -0.16 12.27 -12.22
N GLU A 35 1.04 12.50 -11.69
CA GLU A 35 1.72 13.79 -11.77
C GLU A 35 2.73 13.79 -12.93
N PHE A 36 3.65 12.84 -12.98
CA PHE A 36 4.58 12.64 -14.11
C PHE A 36 5.20 11.24 -14.11
N HIS A 37 5.85 10.88 -15.22
CA HIS A 37 6.61 9.63 -15.36
C HIS A 37 8.10 9.87 -15.14
N LEU A 38 8.74 8.89 -14.52
CA LEU A 38 10.17 8.84 -14.27
C LEU A 38 10.86 7.96 -15.33
N ASP A 39 12.09 8.29 -15.69
CA ASP A 39 12.87 7.59 -16.73
C ASP A 39 13.16 6.11 -16.40
N ASN A 40 13.07 5.73 -15.13
CA ASN A 40 13.31 4.37 -14.64
C ASN A 40 12.07 3.45 -14.71
N GLY A 41 11.00 3.87 -15.41
CA GLY A 41 9.78 3.06 -15.54
C GLY A 41 8.82 3.16 -14.37
N TYR A 42 8.96 4.19 -13.53
CA TYR A 42 8.03 4.52 -12.44
C TYR A 42 7.17 5.72 -12.79
N THR A 43 6.07 5.88 -12.08
CA THR A 43 5.16 7.02 -12.18
C THR A 43 4.97 7.62 -10.81
N LYS A 44 5.19 8.93 -10.70
CA LYS A 44 4.88 9.68 -9.48
C LYS A 44 3.39 9.95 -9.43
N ILE A 45 2.76 9.52 -8.33
CA ILE A 45 1.35 9.73 -8.05
C ILE A 45 1.17 10.54 -6.78
N VAL A 46 0.13 11.39 -6.74
CA VAL A 46 -0.17 12.28 -5.61
C VAL A 46 -1.49 11.89 -4.97
N PHE A 47 -1.54 11.81 -3.64
CA PHE A 47 -2.73 11.45 -2.87
C PHE A 47 -3.70 12.64 -2.76
N GLN A 48 -4.84 12.58 -3.46
CA GLN A 48 -5.72 13.76 -3.65
C GLN A 48 -6.42 14.23 -2.37
N ARG A 49 -6.80 13.29 -1.49
CA ARG A 49 -7.49 13.60 -0.24
C ARG A 49 -6.62 14.41 0.71
N LEU A 50 -5.31 14.18 0.70
CA LEU A 50 -4.37 14.84 1.59
C LEU A 50 -4.01 16.25 1.11
N VAL A 51 -4.03 16.47 -0.20
CA VAL A 51 -3.84 17.80 -0.81
C VAL A 51 -4.97 18.77 -0.46
N SER A 52 -6.21 18.28 -0.28
CA SER A 52 -7.39 19.13 -0.04
C SER A 52 -7.60 19.52 1.43
N LEU A 53 -6.80 19.00 2.37
CA LEU A 53 -6.92 19.29 3.80
C LEU A 53 -6.03 20.43 4.28
N GLU A 54 -5.45 21.21 3.36
CA GLU A 54 -4.46 22.27 3.66
C GLU A 54 -3.30 21.76 4.56
N MET A 55 -3.09 20.44 4.60
CA MET A 55 -1.96 19.79 5.23
C MET A 55 -0.76 19.88 4.29
N LEU A 56 -0.32 21.13 4.07
CA LEU A 56 0.97 21.64 3.58
C LEU A 56 1.67 20.88 2.43
N ASP A 57 1.88 21.63 1.33
CA ASP A 57 3.16 21.69 0.60
C ASP A 57 3.76 20.39 0.02
N GLY A 58 2.96 19.60 -0.70
CA GLY A 58 3.49 18.78 -1.80
C GLY A 58 4.11 17.42 -1.49
N ASP A 59 4.03 16.91 -0.25
CA ASP A 59 4.86 15.76 0.17
C ASP A 59 4.17 14.38 0.25
N TRP A 60 2.85 14.29 0.04
CA TRP A 60 2.19 12.98 -0.03
C TRP A 60 2.08 12.52 -1.47
N PHE A 61 3.21 12.04 -1.97
CA PHE A 61 3.34 11.32 -3.22
C PHE A 61 4.03 9.99 -2.99
N THR A 62 3.84 9.07 -3.93
CA THR A 62 4.66 7.85 -3.99
C THR A 62 4.96 7.54 -5.45
N ASP A 63 6.00 6.75 -5.66
CA ASP A 63 6.38 6.28 -6.97
C ASP A 63 5.93 4.84 -7.10
N ILE A 64 5.19 4.53 -8.17
CA ILE A 64 4.71 3.16 -8.43
C ILE A 64 5.21 2.71 -9.81
N PRO A 65 5.53 1.42 -9.98
CA PRO A 65 5.88 0.88 -11.29
C PRO A 65 4.82 1.25 -12.34
N THR A 66 5.23 1.93 -13.40
CA THR A 66 4.32 2.39 -14.47
C THR A 66 3.57 1.23 -15.10
N ILE A 67 4.18 0.04 -15.12
CA ILE A 67 3.58 -1.19 -15.64
C ILE A 67 2.31 -1.60 -14.87
N TRP A 68 2.17 -1.21 -13.60
CA TRP A 68 0.98 -1.51 -12.79
C TRP A 68 -0.20 -0.59 -13.10
N ILE A 69 0.05 0.56 -13.72
CA ILE A 69 -1.00 1.47 -14.15
C ILE A 69 -1.53 1.00 -15.53
N PRO A 70 -2.85 0.77 -15.69
CA PRO A 70 -3.45 0.51 -16.99
C PRO A 70 -3.10 1.61 -18.00
N LEU A 71 -2.87 1.24 -19.27
CA LEU A 71 -2.36 2.16 -20.29
C LEU A 71 -3.21 3.44 -20.41
N ASN A 72 -4.54 3.30 -20.35
CA ASN A 72 -5.49 4.41 -20.43
C ASN A 72 -5.48 5.34 -19.20
N LEU A 73 -4.85 4.94 -18.09
CA LEU A 73 -4.73 5.73 -16.86
C LEU A 73 -3.32 6.30 -16.65
N ARG A 74 -2.39 6.05 -17.57
CA ARG A 74 -1.02 6.60 -17.47
C ARG A 74 -0.95 8.07 -17.84
N GLN A 75 -1.96 8.64 -18.49
CA GLN A 75 -1.90 10.05 -18.89
C GLN A 75 -1.72 10.96 -17.66
N ILE A 76 -0.82 11.94 -17.75
CA ILE A 76 -0.65 12.96 -16.72
C ILE A 76 -1.99 13.63 -16.42
N GLY A 77 -2.33 13.74 -15.13
CA GLY A 77 -3.62 14.23 -14.66
C GLY A 77 -4.70 13.15 -14.51
N SER A 78 -4.48 11.92 -14.97
CA SER A 78 -5.42 10.81 -14.75
C SER A 78 -5.61 10.56 -13.27
N VAL A 79 -6.85 10.25 -12.90
CA VAL A 79 -7.26 9.99 -11.52
C VAL A 79 -7.79 8.58 -11.40
N PHE A 80 -7.35 7.87 -10.37
CA PHE A 80 -7.80 6.51 -10.09
C PHE A 80 -7.72 6.20 -8.59
N LEU A 81 -8.36 5.12 -8.17
CA LEU A 81 -8.33 4.65 -6.79
C LEU A 81 -7.21 3.62 -6.64
N LEU A 82 -6.13 4.00 -5.95
CA LEU A 82 -5.04 3.09 -5.63
C LEU A 82 -5.47 2.16 -4.50
N SER A 83 -5.34 0.86 -4.66
CA SER A 83 -5.62 -0.13 -3.62
C SER A 83 -4.39 -0.95 -3.23
N TRP A 84 -4.24 -1.23 -1.93
CA TRP A 84 -3.17 -2.07 -1.41
C TRP A 84 -3.54 -2.66 -0.05
N GLN A 85 -2.87 -3.74 0.33
CA GLN A 85 -3.01 -4.32 1.67
C GLN A 85 -2.07 -3.64 2.65
N SER A 86 -2.56 -3.31 3.85
CA SER A 86 -1.77 -2.71 4.91
C SER A 86 -2.19 -3.23 6.27
N SER A 87 -1.24 -3.34 7.20
CA SER A 87 -1.51 -3.62 8.61
C SER A 87 -2.00 -2.39 9.39
N TYR A 88 -1.79 -1.19 8.84
CA TYR A 88 -2.37 0.03 9.36
C TYR A 88 -3.83 0.07 8.91
N ALA A 89 -4.78 0.25 9.84
CA ALA A 89 -6.21 0.36 9.54
C ALA A 89 -6.74 1.74 9.99
N PRO A 90 -6.96 2.71 9.09
CA PRO A 90 -7.53 3.99 9.47
C PRO A 90 -9.06 3.84 9.55
N GLY A 91 -9.72 4.65 10.38
CA GLY A 91 -11.16 4.54 10.65
C GLY A 91 -12.12 4.90 9.50
N ASN A 92 -11.68 4.99 8.24
CA ASN A 92 -12.45 5.60 7.15
C ASN A 92 -12.31 4.91 5.77
N ILE A 93 -11.80 3.68 5.69
CA ILE A 93 -11.58 2.96 4.42
C ILE A 93 -12.87 2.86 3.59
N ALA A 94 -13.97 2.43 4.22
CA ALA A 94 -15.25 2.25 3.54
C ALA A 94 -15.80 3.57 2.97
N ASP A 95 -15.61 4.67 3.71
CA ASP A 95 -16.03 5.99 3.30
C ASP A 95 -15.23 6.49 2.08
N VAL A 96 -13.91 6.20 2.04
CA VAL A 96 -13.08 6.54 0.89
C VAL A 96 -13.57 5.79 -0.34
N PHE A 97 -13.75 4.48 -0.22
CA PHE A 97 -14.19 3.66 -1.35
C PHE A 97 -15.57 4.10 -1.86
N ALA A 98 -16.50 4.40 -0.95
CA ALA A 98 -17.83 4.87 -1.32
C ALA A 98 -17.79 6.24 -2.03
N ALA A 99 -17.03 7.20 -1.49
CA ALA A 99 -16.93 8.55 -2.02
C ALA A 99 -16.30 8.63 -3.43
N TYR A 100 -15.44 7.66 -3.77
CA TYR A 100 -14.71 7.60 -5.05
C TYR A 100 -15.07 6.37 -5.88
N SER A 101 -16.27 5.82 -5.67
CA SER A 101 -16.75 4.59 -6.31
C SER A 101 -16.87 4.67 -7.85
N ASN A 102 -16.80 5.88 -8.41
CA ASN A 102 -16.78 6.14 -9.85
C ASN A 102 -15.38 6.05 -10.48
N LEU A 103 -14.31 6.00 -9.68
CA LEU A 103 -12.94 5.91 -10.17
C LEU A 103 -12.56 4.45 -10.46
N PRO A 104 -11.74 4.19 -11.50
CA PRO A 104 -11.18 2.87 -11.72
C PRO A 104 -10.22 2.50 -10.58
N VAL A 105 -10.25 1.23 -10.15
CA VAL A 105 -9.37 0.73 -9.09
C VAL A 105 -8.09 0.16 -9.69
N VAL A 106 -6.94 0.56 -9.15
CA VAL A 106 -5.62 0.05 -9.52
C VAL A 106 -4.96 -0.54 -8.28
N GLU A 107 -4.76 -1.85 -8.30
CA GLU A 107 -4.15 -2.59 -7.20
C GLU A 107 -2.63 -2.57 -7.29
N LEU A 108 -1.97 -2.18 -6.20
CA LEU A 108 -0.55 -2.42 -5.99
C LEU A 108 -0.33 -3.90 -5.70
N LYS A 109 0.51 -4.52 -6.53
CA LYS A 109 0.91 -5.92 -6.32
C LYS A 109 1.91 -5.97 -5.16
N CYS A 110 1.67 -6.84 -4.21
CA CYS A 110 2.34 -6.92 -2.90
C CYS A 110 3.84 -7.27 -2.97
N ASP A 111 4.42 -7.42 -4.15
CA ASP A 111 5.73 -8.05 -4.31
C ASP A 111 6.90 -7.05 -4.15
N ASP A 112 6.67 -5.73 -4.12
CA ASP A 112 7.75 -4.73 -4.22
C ASP A 112 7.77 -3.59 -3.17
N PHE A 113 7.10 -3.72 -2.01
CA PHE A 113 7.27 -2.73 -0.91
C PHE A 113 7.31 -3.38 0.49
N TRP A 114 8.46 -3.21 1.14
CA TRP A 114 8.82 -3.38 2.57
C TRP A 114 8.34 -4.62 3.32
#